data_AF-A0A0G4PKG3-F1
#
_entry.id   AF-A0A0G4PKG3-F1
#
_cell.length_a   1.000
_cell.length_b   1.000
_cell.length_c   1.000
_cell.angle_alpha   90.00
_cell.angle_beta   90.00
_cell.angle_gamma   90.00
#
_symmetry.space_group_name_H-M   'P 1'
#
loop_
_entity.id
_entity.type
_entity.pdbx_description
1 polymer ?
#
loop_
_entity_poly.entity_id
_entity_poly.type
_entity_poly.pdbx_seq_one_letter_code
_entity_poly.pdbx_strand_id
1 'polypeptide(L)' 'MSDQIRSRLILEHPIGDGLSSFRATFTSICEGADLRSPGEAIDRLKREDVQDLASSLLTALQILPTARLLPSSPDPIL' A
#
# COMPACT_ATOMS: atom_id res chain seq x y z
N MET A 1 1.79 27.78 0.10
CA MET A 1 3.03 27.37 0.79
C MET A 1 3.02 25.90 1.21
N SER A 2 1.95 25.38 1.82
CA SER A 2 1.83 23.94 2.16
C SER A 2 1.94 23.01 0.96
N ASP A 3 1.32 23.36 -0.17
CA ASP A 3 1.28 22.48 -1.34
C ASP A 3 2.61 22.40 -2.09
N GLN A 4 3.39 23.48 -2.14
CA GLN A 4 4.74 23.43 -2.71
C GLN A 4 5.67 22.54 -1.88
N ILE A 5 5.60 22.64 -0.55
CA ILE A 5 6.39 21.80 0.37
C ILE A 5 6.00 20.33 0.22
N ARG A 6 4.69 20.05 0.15
CA ARG A 6 4.13 18.71 -0.06
C ARG A 6 4.56 18.11 -1.40
N SER A 7 4.46 18.88 -2.48
CA SER A 7 4.86 18.45 -3.82
C SER A 7 6.36 18.14 -3.89
N ARG A 8 7.19 18.98 -3.25
CA ARG A 8 8.63 18.73 -3.12
C ARG A 8 8.95 17.45 -2.35
N LEU A 9 8.28 17.20 -1.22
CA LEU A 9 8.46 15.97 -0.44
C LEU A 9 8.06 14.71 -1.21
N ILE A 10 7.00 14.76 -2.01
CA ILE A 10 6.58 13.64 -2.88
C ILE A 10 7.63 13.33 -3.95
N LEU A 11 8.25 14.38 -4.53
CA LEU A 11 9.32 14.25 -5.52
C LEU A 11 10.64 13.72 -4.93
N GLU A 12 11.02 14.18 -3.74
CA GLU A 12 12.27 13.79 -3.05
C GLU A 12 12.18 12.40 -2.41
N HIS A 13 10.97 11.93 -2.11
CA HIS A 13 10.71 10.64 -1.49
C HIS A 13 9.58 9.89 -2.22
N PRO A 14 9.83 9.44 -3.47
CA PRO A 14 8.81 8.74 -4.24
C PRO A 14 8.38 7.47 -3.51
N ILE A 15 7.07 7.23 -3.47
CA ILE A 15 6.47 6.04 -2.85
C ILE A 15 6.90 4.75 -3.58
N GLY A 16 7.28 4.88 -4.86
CA GLY A 16 7.58 3.81 -5.81
C GLY A 16 8.29 2.58 -5.22
N ASP A 17 9.62 2.58 -5.18
CA ASP A 17 10.39 1.39 -4.78
C ASP A 17 10.10 0.94 -3.34
N GLY A 18 9.60 1.83 -2.47
CA GLY A 18 9.27 1.45 -1.10
C GLY A 18 8.07 0.50 -0.97
N LEU A 19 7.22 0.37 -2.00
CA LEU A 19 6.15 -0.63 -2.07
C LEU A 19 6.52 -1.88 -2.88
N SER A 20 7.73 -1.95 -3.45
CA SER A 20 8.16 -3.06 -4.32
C SER A 20 8.08 -4.43 -3.61
N SER A 21 8.56 -4.51 -2.36
CA SER A 21 8.45 -5.71 -1.53
C SER A 21 7.01 -6.09 -1.24
N PHE A 22 6.15 -5.14 -0.85
CA PHE A 22 4.72 -5.43 -0.65
C PHE A 22 4.07 -5.98 -1.93
N ARG A 23 4.36 -5.34 -3.07
CA ARG A 23 3.82 -5.75 -4.36
C ARG A 23 4.26 -7.16 -4.74
N ALA A 24 5.52 -7.53 -4.47
CA ALA A 24 6.02 -8.88 -4.69
C ALA A 24 5.30 -9.92 -3.82
N THR A 25 5.12 -9.63 -2.52
CA THR A 25 4.36 -10.50 -1.61
C THR A 25 2.91 -10.66 -2.09
N PHE A 26 2.23 -9.56 -2.44
CA PHE A 26 0.86 -9.61 -2.93
C PHE A 26 0.72 -10.42 -4.22
N THR A 27 1.63 -10.23 -5.17
CA THR A 27 1.66 -11.01 -6.41
C THR A 27 1.84 -12.50 -6.14
N SER A 28 2.79 -12.88 -5.26
CA SER A 28 3.02 -14.28 -4.90
C SER A 28 1.79 -14.94 -4.26
N ILE A 29 1.07 -14.22 -3.41
CA ILE A 29 -0.17 -14.71 -2.79
C ILE A 29 -1.27 -14.90 -3.85
N CYS A 30 -1.42 -13.94 -4.78
CA CYS A 30 -2.41 -14.04 -5.85
C CYS A 30 -2.14 -15.20 -6.82
N GLU A 31 -0.87 -15.42 -7.18
CA GLU A 31 -0.44 -16.53 -8.03
C GLU A 31 -0.67 -17.89 -7.36
N GLY A 32 -0.38 -18.00 -6.06
CA GLY A 32 -0.57 -19.24 -5.29
C GLY A 32 -2.03 -19.67 -5.14
N ALA A 33 -2.98 -18.74 -5.27
CA ALA A 33 -4.41 -19.02 -5.17
C ALA A 33 -5.14 -19.06 -6.54
N ASP A 34 -4.42 -19.02 -7.67
CA ASP A 34 -4.94 -19.10 -9.06
C ASP A 34 -6.00 -18.02 -9.36
N LEU A 35 -5.73 -16.79 -8.92
CA LEU A 35 -6.71 -15.71 -8.93
C LEU A 35 -6.56 -14.81 -10.16
N ARG A 36 -7.66 -14.56 -10.87
CA ARG A 36 -7.67 -13.74 -12.10
C ARG A 36 -7.68 -12.23 -11.85
N SER A 37 -7.97 -11.77 -10.62
CA SER A 37 -7.97 -10.34 -10.28
C SER A 37 -7.64 -10.06 -8.80
N PRO A 38 -7.05 -8.89 -8.48
CA PRO A 38 -6.78 -8.47 -7.10
C PRO A 38 -8.00 -8.39 -6.18
N GLY A 39 -9.18 -8.08 -6.73
CA GLY A 39 -10.43 -8.01 -5.95
C GLY A 39 -10.93 -9.39 -5.55
N GLU A 40 -10.99 -10.31 -6.52
CA GLU A 40 -11.33 -11.71 -6.27
C GLU A 40 -10.29 -12.41 -5.38
N ALA A 41 -9.03 -11.94 -5.44
CA ALA A 41 -7.96 -12.41 -4.57
C ALA A 41 -8.28 -12.18 -3.10
N ILE A 42 -8.58 -10.93 -2.72
CA ILE A 42 -8.84 -10.54 -1.33
C ILE A 42 -10.01 -11.33 -0.75
N ASP A 43 -11.07 -11.55 -1.52
CA ASP A 43 -12.26 -12.30 -1.08
C ASP A 43 -11.99 -13.80 -0.85
N ARG A 44 -10.92 -14.33 -1.46
CA ARG A 44 -10.52 -15.75 -1.36
C ARG A 44 -9.36 -16.00 -0.42
N LEU A 45 -8.71 -14.95 0.09
CA LEU A 45 -7.62 -15.08 1.04
C LEU A 45 -8.10 -15.66 2.36
N LYS A 46 -7.31 -16.58 2.92
CA LYS A 46 -7.54 -17.00 4.30
C LYS A 46 -7.13 -15.86 5.23
N ARG A 47 -7.61 -15.93 6.47
CA ARG A 47 -7.30 -14.93 7.52
C ARG A 47 -5.79 -14.73 7.70
N GLU A 48 -5.02 -15.81 7.63
CA GLU A 48 -3.55 -15.80 7.71
C GLU A 48 -2.93 -14.98 6.57
N ASP A 49 -3.32 -15.23 5.32
CA ASP A 49 -2.82 -14.50 4.15
C ASP A 49 -3.19 -13.01 4.21
N VAL A 50 -4.39 -12.67 4.68
CA VAL A 50 -4.82 -11.27 4.88
C VAL A 50 -3.96 -10.58 5.93
N GLN A 51 -3.62 -11.27 7.03
CA GLN A 51 -2.80 -10.73 8.10
C GLN A 51 -1.36 -10.49 7.63
N ASP A 52 -0.79 -11.42 6.86
CA ASP A 52 0.55 -11.29 6.29
C ASP A 52 0.63 -10.15 5.28
N LEU A 53 -0.42 -10.00 4.46
CA LEU A 53 -0.54 -8.90 3.50
C LEU A 53 -0.64 -7.54 4.21
N ALA A 54 -1.48 -7.43 5.24
CA ALA A 54 -1.64 -6.22 6.03
C ALA A 54 -0.34 -5.83 6.76
N SER A 55 0.38 -6.83 7.30
CA SER A 55 1.67 -6.62 7.97
C SER A 55 2.73 -6.13 6.98
N SER A 56 2.83 -6.78 5.81
CA SER A 56 3.76 -6.37 4.74
C SER A 56 3.47 -4.96 4.23
N LEU A 57 2.20 -4.60 4.08
CA LEU A 57 1.78 -3.25 3.70
C LEU A 57 2.17 -2.23 4.77
N LEU A 58 1.87 -2.51 6.03
CA LEU A 58 2.18 -1.61 7.13
C LEU A 58 3.69 -1.36 7.23
N THR A 59 4.52 -2.40 7.13
CA THR A 59 5.98 -2.26 7.14
C THR A 59 6.47 -1.41 5.97
N ALA A 60 5.99 -1.66 4.75
CA ALA A 60 6.36 -0.87 3.58
C ALA A 60 6.00 0.61 3.74
N LEU A 61 4.79 0.91 4.25
CA LEU A 61 4.34 2.27 4.50
C LEU A 61 5.10 2.97 5.64
N GLN A 62 5.51 2.24 6.68
CA GLN A 62 6.30 2.79 7.77
C GLN A 62 7.70 3.23 7.34
N ILE A 63 8.28 2.54 6.36
CA ILE A 63 9.59 2.87 5.77
C ILE A 63 9.50 4.10 4.87
N LEU A 64 8.34 4.36 4.26
CA LEU A 64 8.09 5.46 3.33
C LEU A 64 7.79 6.78 4.06
N PRO A 65 8.70 7.78 4.06
CA PRO A 65 8.48 9.05 4.74
C PRO A 65 7.26 9.79 4.20
N THR A 66 7.04 9.70 2.89
CA THR A 66 5.92 10.35 2.16
C THR A 66 4.58 9.72 2.45
N ALA A 67 4.52 8.42 2.76
CA ALA A 67 3.26 7.77 3.12
C ALA A 67 2.65 8.40 4.37
N ARG A 68 3.48 8.84 5.33
CA ARG A 68 3.06 9.56 6.54
C ARG A 68 2.58 10.98 6.27
N LEU A 69 2.92 11.53 5.11
CA LEU A 69 2.49 12.86 4.68
C LEU A 69 1.21 12.80 3.86
N LEU A 70 0.76 11.62 3.40
CA LEU A 70 -0.52 11.46 2.71
C LEU A 70 -1.65 11.89 3.66
N PRO A 71 -2.62 12.69 3.17
CA PRO A 71 -3.72 13.08 4.02
C PRO A 71 -4.50 11.80 4.31
N SER A 72 -4.79 11.51 5.57
CA SER A 72 -5.90 10.61 5.88
C SER A 72 -7.12 11.28 5.27
N SER A 73 -7.71 10.71 4.22
CA SER A 73 -8.95 11.27 3.66
C SER A 73 -9.95 11.35 4.81
N PRO A 74 -10.38 12.55 5.25
CA PRO A 74 -11.60 12.63 6.02
C PRO A 74 -12.73 12.25 5.05
N ASP A 75 -13.73 11.53 5.53
CA ASP A 75 -14.97 11.35 4.79
C ASP A 75 -15.46 12.71 4.25
N PRO A 76 -15.96 12.79 3.01
CA PRO A 76 -16.66 13.99 2.57
C PRO A 76 -17.92 14.10 3.43
N ILE A 77 -17.88 15.01 4.42
CA ILE A 77 -19.06 15.42 5.17
C ILE A 77 -20.04 16.01 4.14
N LEU A 78 -21.11 15.26 3.86
CA LEU A 78 -22.36 15.77 3.29
C LEU A 78 -23.36 15.98 4.43
#